data_AF-A0A2G8LHE9-F1
#
_entry.id   AF-A0A2G8LHE9-F1
#
_cell.length_a   1.000
_cell.length_b   1.000
_cell.length_c   1.000
_cell.angle_alpha   90.00
_cell.angle_beta   90.00
_cell.angle_gamma   90.00
#
_symmetry.space_group_name_H-M   'P 1'
#
loop_
_entity.id
_entity.type
_entity.pdbx_description
1 polymer ?
#
loop_
_entity_poly.entity_id
_entity_poly.type
_entity_poly.pdbx_seq_one_letter_code
_entity_poly.pdbx_strand_id
1 'polypeptide(L)'
;MSFTYHSKSEVVAPFGEYIPFKEGIIMKNVNITSKLQSKKMVAWISSHCNPNALNNRTGFVHDLARLIPIDMYGACGTKEHLPRGSSATALLQTYKFYIAFENSCCSEYITEKFWQALADYELVPIVVGASKTDYERVAPPYSFIFADDFDSVRDLARYIRKVATNTTLYNQYHHWRLMGETFLYKSVRVYPFSSTEGACALLNFLEENAWKGDQSLSMGIDPFGSEWLGSCGLCGKHDWMTAYRRHP
;
A
#
# COMPACT_ATOMS: atom_id res chain seq x y z
N MET A 1 -8.20 -25.34 4.14
CA MET A 1 -6.94 -24.58 3.96
C MET A 1 -7.27 -23.22 3.39
N SER A 2 -6.71 -22.17 3.97
CA SER A 2 -6.82 -20.79 3.54
C SER A 2 -5.53 -20.35 2.86
N PHE A 3 -5.67 -19.62 1.74
CA PHE A 3 -4.55 -19.05 1.00
C PHE A 3 -4.88 -17.60 0.66
N THR A 4 -4.36 -16.67 1.45
CA THR A 4 -4.54 -15.23 1.25
C THR A 4 -3.39 -14.44 1.87
N TYR A 5 -3.42 -13.11 1.80
CA TYR A 5 -2.39 -12.24 2.36
C TYR A 5 -2.39 -12.16 3.89
N HIS A 6 -3.49 -12.57 4.53
CA HIS A 6 -3.67 -12.42 5.96
C HIS A 6 -2.71 -13.35 6.73
N SER A 7 -2.02 -12.84 7.75
CA SER A 7 -0.98 -13.58 8.51
C SER A 7 -1.47 -14.87 9.16
N LYS A 8 -2.77 -14.99 9.43
CA LYS A 8 -3.44 -16.18 9.98
C LYS A 8 -3.73 -17.28 8.95
N SER A 9 -3.40 -17.06 7.68
CA SER A 9 -3.65 -18.06 6.63
C SER A 9 -2.67 -19.22 6.74
N GLU A 10 -3.10 -20.42 6.36
CA GLU A 10 -2.17 -21.57 6.24
C GLU A 10 -1.05 -21.28 5.24
N VAL A 11 -1.41 -20.69 4.10
CA VAL A 11 -0.46 -20.24 3.09
C VAL A 11 -0.61 -18.73 2.96
N VAL A 12 0.40 -18.01 3.41
CA VAL A 12 0.40 -16.54 3.36
C VAL A 12 1.00 -16.09 2.02
N ALA A 13 0.23 -15.35 1.22
CA ALA A 13 0.73 -14.62 0.05
C ALA A 13 0.41 -13.14 0.18
N PRO A 14 1.32 -12.35 0.78
CA PRO A 14 1.15 -10.90 0.83
C PRO A 14 1.35 -10.30 -0.57
N PHE A 15 1.01 -9.03 -0.74
CA PHE A 15 1.26 -8.32 -2.01
C PHE A 15 2.71 -7.84 -2.15
N GLY A 16 3.48 -7.88 -1.07
CA GLY A 16 4.88 -7.53 -1.05
C GLY A 16 5.47 -7.72 0.34
N GLU A 17 6.76 -7.48 0.44
CA GLU A 17 7.54 -7.64 1.67
C GLU A 17 8.66 -6.60 1.76
N TYR A 18 9.13 -6.36 2.99
CA TYR A 18 10.36 -5.63 3.26
C TYR A 18 11.37 -6.58 3.92
N ILE A 19 12.54 -6.73 3.29
CA ILE A 19 13.63 -7.54 3.82
C ILE A 19 14.74 -6.61 4.29
N PRO A 20 15.04 -6.53 5.61
CA PRO A 20 16.18 -5.79 6.10
C PRO A 20 17.48 -6.46 5.66
N PHE A 21 18.49 -5.66 5.31
CA PHE A 21 19.83 -6.15 5.08
C PHE A 21 20.42 -6.73 6.38
N LYS A 22 21.31 -7.71 6.23
CA LYS A 22 22.03 -8.27 7.38
C LYS A 22 22.81 -7.18 8.11
N GLU A 23 22.81 -7.26 9.43
CA GLU A 23 23.45 -6.29 10.32
C GLU A 23 24.93 -6.06 9.91
N GLY A 24 25.32 -4.79 9.76
CA GLY A 24 26.66 -4.39 9.27
C GLY A 24 26.77 -4.16 7.76
N ILE A 25 25.78 -4.54 6.95
CA ILE A 25 25.71 -4.22 5.51
C ILE A 25 24.82 -2.97 5.32
N ILE A 26 25.41 -1.78 5.49
CA ILE A 26 24.78 -0.55 4.98
C ILE A 26 25.17 -0.42 3.51
N MET A 27 24.20 -0.44 2.60
CA MET A 27 24.45 -0.19 1.19
C MET A 27 24.84 1.28 0.96
N LYS A 28 26.16 1.56 0.98
CA LYS A 28 26.74 2.90 0.83
C LYS A 28 26.48 3.56 -0.54
N ASN A 29 26.03 2.80 -1.53
CA ASN A 29 25.87 3.27 -2.92
C ASN A 29 24.41 3.57 -3.32
N VAL A 30 23.43 3.50 -2.41
CA VAL A 30 22.06 3.92 -2.72
C VAL A 30 22.01 5.45 -2.70
N ASN A 31 21.97 6.07 -3.88
CA ASN A 31 21.87 7.52 -4.01
C ASN A 31 20.45 8.00 -3.71
N ILE A 32 20.13 8.21 -2.42
CA ILE A 32 18.82 8.75 -1.98
C ILE A 32 18.64 10.20 -2.44
N THR A 33 19.74 10.95 -2.57
CA THR A 33 19.76 12.36 -2.97
C THR A 33 19.35 12.62 -4.42
N SER A 34 19.41 11.63 -5.32
CA SER A 34 18.96 11.80 -6.72
C SER A 34 17.45 12.00 -6.85
N LYS A 35 16.66 11.69 -5.81
CA LYS A 35 15.19 11.82 -5.78
C LYS A 35 14.68 13.26 -5.64
N LEU A 36 15.58 14.24 -5.72
CA LEU A 36 15.34 15.66 -5.41
C LEU A 36 14.99 16.54 -6.60
N GLN A 37 15.22 16.11 -7.84
CA GLN A 37 15.01 16.98 -9.01
C GLN A 37 13.52 17.23 -9.26
N SER A 38 13.14 18.50 -9.44
CA SER A 38 11.81 19.05 -9.80
C SER A 38 10.70 18.02 -10.03
N LYS A 39 10.26 17.36 -8.96
CA LYS A 39 9.19 16.37 -9.00
C LYS A 39 7.85 17.04 -8.80
N LYS A 40 6.83 16.58 -9.52
CA LYS A 40 5.44 16.92 -9.23
C LYS A 40 5.05 16.43 -7.84
N MET A 41 4.00 17.01 -7.25
CA MET A 41 3.69 16.75 -5.85
C MET A 41 3.10 15.35 -5.64
N VAL A 42 1.87 15.11 -6.09
CA VAL A 42 1.15 13.87 -5.79
C VAL A 42 0.56 13.28 -7.07
N ALA A 43 0.70 11.97 -7.24
CA ALA A 43 -0.04 11.19 -8.23
C ALA A 43 -1.05 10.27 -7.54
N TRP A 44 -2.18 10.04 -8.21
CA TRP A 44 -3.15 9.03 -7.83
C TRP A 44 -3.62 8.26 -9.06
N ILE A 45 -3.71 6.94 -8.96
CA ILE A 45 -4.21 6.07 -10.01
C ILE A 45 -5.39 5.28 -9.46
N SER A 46 -6.54 5.40 -10.13
CA SER A 46 -7.70 4.59 -9.77
C SER A 46 -8.59 4.31 -10.98
N SER A 47 -9.08 3.08 -11.04
CA SER A 47 -10.14 2.63 -11.93
C SER A 47 -11.42 2.21 -11.19
N HIS A 48 -11.41 2.26 -9.86
CA HIS A 48 -12.53 1.87 -9.00
C HIS A 48 -13.01 3.11 -8.22
N CYS A 49 -14.04 3.76 -8.74
CA CYS A 49 -14.61 5.00 -8.19
C CYS A 49 -16.07 4.82 -7.80
N ASN A 50 -16.43 3.66 -7.25
CA ASN A 50 -17.79 3.43 -6.79
C ASN A 50 -18.14 4.45 -5.69
N PRO A 51 -19.02 5.43 -5.96
CA PRO A 51 -19.39 6.43 -4.96
C PRO A 51 -20.22 5.80 -3.82
N ASN A 52 -20.77 4.61 -4.04
CA ASN A 52 -21.55 3.84 -3.06
C ASN A 52 -20.70 2.82 -2.29
N ALA A 53 -19.37 2.86 -2.42
CA ALA A 53 -18.49 2.09 -1.55
C ALA A 53 -18.68 2.55 -0.10
N LEU A 54 -18.50 1.64 0.87
CA LEU A 54 -18.60 1.95 2.30
C LEU A 54 -17.74 3.16 2.68
N ASN A 55 -16.55 3.24 2.09
CA ASN A 55 -15.62 4.36 2.22
C ASN A 55 -15.47 5.05 0.86
N ASN A 56 -15.99 6.27 0.72
CA ASN A 56 -15.90 7.06 -0.50
C ASN A 56 -14.49 7.63 -0.70
N ARG A 57 -13.58 6.74 -1.11
CA ARG A 57 -12.17 7.05 -1.40
C ARG A 57 -12.03 8.16 -2.44
N THR A 58 -12.87 8.15 -3.46
CA THR A 58 -12.83 9.16 -4.53
C THR A 58 -13.19 10.54 -3.99
N GLY A 59 -14.23 10.63 -3.16
CA GLY A 59 -14.61 11.86 -2.46
C GLY A 59 -13.46 12.43 -1.63
N PHE A 60 -12.78 11.57 -0.85
CA PHE A 60 -11.58 11.96 -0.10
C PHE A 60 -10.54 12.57 -1.05
N VAL A 61 -10.11 11.83 -2.07
CA VAL A 61 -9.04 12.30 -2.96
C VAL A 61 -9.42 13.63 -3.65
N HIS A 62 -10.69 13.84 -3.99
CA HIS A 62 -11.15 15.13 -4.51
C HIS A 62 -11.06 16.26 -3.49
N ASP A 63 -11.45 16.04 -2.23
CA ASP A 63 -11.33 17.06 -1.18
C ASP A 63 -9.88 17.38 -0.86
N LEU A 64 -8.99 16.38 -0.86
CA LEU A 64 -7.57 16.61 -0.74
C LEU A 64 -7.01 17.39 -1.94
N ALA A 65 -7.51 17.15 -3.15
CA ALA A 65 -7.07 17.83 -4.36
C ALA A 65 -7.51 19.31 -4.44
N ARG A 66 -8.55 19.69 -3.69
CA ARG A 66 -8.89 21.12 -3.48
C ARG A 66 -7.84 21.82 -2.62
N LEU A 67 -7.05 21.07 -1.86
CA LEU A 67 -6.07 21.59 -0.92
C LEU A 67 -4.64 21.49 -1.45
N ILE A 68 -4.28 20.48 -2.25
CA ILE A 68 -2.93 20.31 -2.82
C ILE A 68 -2.98 19.82 -4.27
N PRO A 69 -1.96 20.08 -5.11
CA PRO A 69 -1.91 19.56 -6.47
C PRO A 69 -1.84 18.03 -6.48
N ILE A 70 -2.84 17.38 -7.06
CA ILE A 70 -2.90 15.93 -7.29
C ILE A 70 -3.20 15.71 -8.78
N ASP A 71 -2.28 15.05 -9.49
CA ASP A 71 -2.54 14.55 -10.83
C ASP A 71 -3.22 13.18 -10.71
N MET A 72 -4.46 13.10 -11.18
CA MET A 72 -5.31 11.92 -11.08
C MET A 72 -5.40 11.20 -12.43
N TYR A 73 -5.04 9.92 -12.44
CA TYR A 73 -5.02 9.07 -13.61
C TYR A 73 -5.96 7.86 -13.47
N GLY A 74 -6.20 7.16 -14.59
CA GLY A 74 -7.10 6.01 -14.65
C GLY A 74 -8.55 6.41 -14.91
N ALA A 75 -9.48 5.45 -14.83
CA ALA A 75 -10.89 5.70 -15.15
C ALA A 75 -11.57 6.70 -14.18
N CYS A 76 -10.96 6.96 -13.03
CA CYS A 76 -11.47 7.87 -12.01
C CYS A 76 -10.73 9.22 -11.97
N GLY A 77 -9.79 9.44 -12.90
CA GLY A 77 -8.97 10.64 -12.97
C GLY A 77 -9.40 11.62 -14.07
N THR A 78 -8.76 12.79 -14.09
CA THR A 78 -8.99 13.85 -15.08
C THR A 78 -7.85 14.00 -16.08
N LYS A 79 -6.69 13.37 -15.83
CA LYS A 79 -5.57 13.33 -16.77
C LYS A 79 -5.78 12.22 -17.80
N GLU A 80 -5.11 12.38 -18.95
CA GLU A 80 -5.05 11.35 -20.00
C GLU A 80 -4.69 9.97 -19.44
N HIS A 81 -5.03 8.93 -20.21
CA HIS A 81 -4.71 7.56 -19.85
C HIS A 81 -3.22 7.41 -19.55
N LEU A 82 -2.93 6.68 -18.46
CA LEU A 82 -1.55 6.29 -18.15
C LEU A 82 -0.96 5.54 -19.34
N PRO A 83 0.29 5.86 -19.72
CA PRO A 83 1.04 5.03 -20.64
C PRO A 83 1.06 3.59 -20.16
N ARG A 84 1.15 2.61 -21.06
CA ARG A 84 1.23 1.20 -20.67
C ARG A 84 2.65 0.82 -20.25
N GLY A 85 2.78 -0.14 -19.35
CA GLY A 85 4.06 -0.75 -19.00
C GLY A 85 5.05 0.20 -18.31
N SER A 86 6.34 0.07 -18.64
CA SER A 86 7.44 0.84 -18.03
C SER A 86 7.30 2.36 -18.18
N SER A 87 6.59 2.83 -19.20
CA SER A 87 6.32 4.25 -19.40
C SER A 87 5.42 4.84 -18.30
N ALA A 88 4.50 4.07 -17.71
CA ALA A 88 3.75 4.51 -16.53
C ALA A 88 4.66 4.65 -15.31
N THR A 89 5.54 3.68 -15.09
CA THR A 89 6.52 3.73 -13.99
C THR A 89 7.42 4.95 -14.10
N ALA A 90 7.99 5.21 -15.28
CA ALA A 90 8.83 6.38 -15.53
C ALA A 90 8.07 7.70 -15.31
N LEU A 91 6.81 7.77 -15.74
CA LEU A 91 5.95 8.93 -15.46
C LEU A 91 5.74 9.12 -13.96
N LEU A 92 5.43 8.05 -13.22
CA LEU A 92 5.15 8.12 -11.78
C LEU A 92 6.40 8.46 -10.97
N GLN A 93 7.58 8.01 -11.39
CA GLN A 93 8.85 8.39 -10.78
C GLN A 93 9.12 9.91 -10.81
N THR A 94 8.39 10.68 -11.63
CA THR A 94 8.43 12.15 -11.64
C THR A 94 7.64 12.82 -10.51
N TYR A 95 6.97 12.06 -9.64
CA TYR A 95 6.22 12.57 -8.48
C TYR A 95 6.99 12.39 -7.16
N LYS A 96 6.56 13.05 -6.09
CA LYS A 96 7.08 12.84 -4.72
C LYS A 96 6.24 11.82 -3.95
N PHE A 97 4.92 11.95 -4.07
CA PHE A 97 3.98 11.13 -3.32
C PHE A 97 3.05 10.35 -4.24
N TYR A 98 2.61 9.20 -3.75
CA TYR A 98 1.59 8.39 -4.38
C TYR A 98 0.44 8.14 -3.41
N ILE A 99 -0.80 8.35 -3.84
CA ILE A 99 -1.97 8.00 -3.03
C ILE A 99 -2.21 6.48 -3.16
N ALA A 100 -1.82 5.73 -2.14
CA ALA A 100 -1.98 4.27 -2.03
C ALA A 100 -3.20 3.92 -1.17
N PHE A 101 -4.35 4.52 -1.48
CA PHE A 101 -5.58 4.29 -0.73
C PHE A 101 -6.23 2.98 -1.15
N GLU A 102 -6.56 2.15 -0.18
CA GLU A 102 -7.21 0.86 -0.40
C GLU A 102 -8.70 0.99 -0.67
N ASN A 103 -9.25 -0.04 -1.30
CA ASN A 103 -10.68 -0.07 -1.62
C ASN A 103 -11.54 -0.33 -0.37
N SER A 104 -10.96 -0.99 0.64
CA SER A 104 -11.60 -1.35 1.89
C SER A 104 -10.60 -1.18 3.04
N CYS A 105 -11.11 -0.85 4.22
CA CYS A 105 -10.31 -0.75 5.43
C CYS A 105 -10.56 -2.01 6.27
N CYS A 106 -9.78 -3.06 5.98
CA CYS A 106 -9.84 -4.37 6.62
C CYS A 106 -8.47 -4.72 7.20
N SER A 107 -8.45 -5.63 8.18
CA SER A 107 -7.23 -6.17 8.78
C SER A 107 -6.26 -6.65 7.72
N GLU A 108 -5.02 -6.17 7.82
CA GLU A 108 -3.88 -6.55 6.97
C GLU A 108 -4.06 -6.32 5.45
N TYR A 109 -5.13 -5.66 4.99
CA TYR A 109 -5.37 -5.44 3.55
C TYR A 109 -4.48 -4.34 3.00
N ILE A 110 -3.22 -4.70 2.69
CA ILE A 110 -2.17 -3.82 2.16
C ILE A 110 -1.73 -4.40 0.81
N THR A 111 -2.10 -3.72 -0.27
CA THR A 111 -2.10 -4.29 -1.62
C THR A 111 -0.94 -3.82 -2.48
N GLU A 112 -0.99 -4.15 -3.78
CA GLU A 112 -0.04 -3.69 -4.77
C GLU A 112 0.13 -2.18 -4.77
N LYS A 113 -0.88 -1.39 -4.42
CA LYS A 113 -0.81 0.09 -4.42
C LYS A 113 0.29 0.60 -3.50
N PHE A 114 0.40 0.02 -2.31
CA PHE A 114 1.41 0.39 -1.32
C PHE A 114 2.79 -0.08 -1.77
N TRP A 115 2.90 -1.35 -2.14
CA TRP A 115 4.17 -1.97 -2.51
C TRP A 115 4.74 -1.42 -3.83
N GLN A 116 3.90 -1.11 -4.82
CA GLN A 116 4.30 -0.45 -6.06
C GLN A 116 4.84 0.97 -5.81
N ALA A 117 4.24 1.71 -4.89
CA ALA A 117 4.73 3.05 -4.55
C ALA A 117 6.17 2.98 -4.03
N LEU A 118 6.47 1.98 -3.19
CA LEU A 118 7.82 1.79 -2.62
C LEU A 118 8.80 1.17 -3.63
N ALA A 119 8.43 0.04 -4.25
CA ALA A 119 9.35 -0.76 -5.07
C ALA A 119 9.53 -0.18 -6.48
N ASP A 120 8.43 0.08 -7.19
CA ASP A 120 8.47 0.44 -8.61
C ASP A 120 8.60 1.96 -8.82
N TYR A 121 7.76 2.76 -8.14
CA TYR A 121 7.69 4.20 -8.35
C TYR A 121 8.70 4.97 -7.51
N GLU A 122 9.24 4.32 -6.48
CA GLU A 122 10.20 4.91 -5.56
C GLU A 122 9.71 6.19 -4.85
N LEU A 123 8.40 6.25 -4.57
CA LEU A 123 7.68 7.36 -3.99
C LEU A 123 7.39 7.15 -2.50
N VAL A 124 6.93 8.20 -1.83
CA VAL A 124 6.37 8.10 -0.48
C VAL A 124 4.86 7.85 -0.59
N PRO A 125 4.35 6.67 -0.21
CA PRO A 125 2.92 6.40 -0.20
C PRO A 125 2.20 7.21 0.89
N ILE A 126 1.05 7.76 0.53
CA ILE A 126 0.03 8.30 1.45
C ILE A 126 -1.07 7.24 1.52
N VAL A 127 -1.36 6.74 2.73
CA VAL A 127 -2.17 5.52 2.89
C VAL A 127 -3.45 5.76 3.69
N VAL A 128 -4.48 5.01 3.29
CA VAL A 128 -5.76 4.78 3.96
C VAL A 128 -6.11 3.32 3.66
N GLY A 129 -6.40 2.52 4.68
CA GLY A 129 -6.59 1.08 4.50
C GLY A 129 -6.63 0.34 5.83
N ALA A 130 -5.77 -0.66 5.98
CA ALA A 130 -5.55 -1.36 7.24
C ALA A 130 -5.13 -0.43 8.39
N SER A 131 -5.07 -0.97 9.61
CA SER A 131 -4.66 -0.19 10.78
C SER A 131 -3.21 0.30 10.64
N LYS A 132 -2.85 1.39 11.33
CA LYS A 132 -1.46 1.86 11.35
C LYS A 132 -0.49 0.77 11.80
N THR A 133 -0.89 -0.01 12.81
CA THR A 133 -0.11 -1.13 13.34
C THR A 133 0.11 -2.22 12.29
N ASP A 134 -0.87 -2.49 11.41
CA ASP A 134 -0.68 -3.43 10.30
C ASP A 134 0.35 -2.94 9.30
N TYR A 135 0.30 -1.64 8.94
CA TYR A 135 1.33 -1.05 8.08
C TYR A 135 2.70 -1.10 8.74
N GLU A 136 2.83 -0.67 10.00
CA GLU A 136 4.11 -0.65 10.72
C GLU A 136 4.71 -2.04 10.91
N ARG A 137 3.90 -3.09 10.97
CA ARG A 137 4.36 -4.47 11.09
C ARG A 137 5.08 -4.98 9.84
N VAL A 138 4.70 -4.52 8.64
CA VAL A 138 5.21 -5.06 7.37
C VAL A 138 6.00 -4.05 6.54
N ALA A 139 5.73 -2.76 6.70
CA ALA A 139 6.37 -1.71 5.92
C ALA A 139 7.81 -1.46 6.40
N PRO A 140 8.68 -0.95 5.52
CA PRO A 140 9.94 -0.38 5.96
C PRO A 140 9.68 0.75 6.99
N PRO A 141 10.56 0.92 7.99
CA PRO A 141 10.37 1.92 9.03
C PRO A 141 10.32 3.33 8.42
N TYR A 142 9.39 4.16 8.89
CA TYR A 142 9.27 5.56 8.51
C TYR A 142 9.08 5.78 6.98
N SER A 143 8.40 4.88 6.29
CA SER A 143 8.32 4.86 4.82
C SER A 143 7.04 5.45 4.21
N PHE A 144 6.03 5.79 5.02
CA PHE A 144 4.71 6.19 4.53
C PHE A 144 4.06 7.27 5.39
N ILE A 145 3.09 8.00 4.81
CA ILE A 145 2.24 8.97 5.51
C ILE A 145 0.89 8.31 5.77
N PHE A 146 0.56 8.04 7.04
CA PHE A 146 -0.75 7.53 7.45
C PHE A 146 -1.75 8.69 7.54
N ALA A 147 -2.82 8.67 6.76
CA ALA A 147 -3.74 9.81 6.69
C ALA A 147 -4.46 10.10 8.02
N ASP A 148 -4.76 9.07 8.80
CA ASP A 148 -5.48 9.16 10.08
C ASP A 148 -4.54 9.51 11.27
N ASP A 149 -3.28 9.89 10.99
CA ASP A 149 -2.39 10.53 11.98
C ASP A 149 -2.69 12.02 12.18
N PHE A 150 -3.59 12.60 11.37
CA PHE A 150 -3.88 14.03 11.35
C PHE A 150 -5.31 14.33 11.80
N ASP A 151 -5.50 15.49 12.44
CA ASP A 151 -6.79 15.91 12.98
C ASP A 151 -7.80 16.36 11.90
N SER A 152 -7.33 16.60 10.67
CA SER A 152 -8.18 16.93 9.53
C SER A 152 -7.49 16.70 8.18
N VAL A 153 -8.28 16.64 7.11
CA VAL A 153 -7.77 16.65 5.73
C VAL A 153 -6.90 17.89 5.43
N ARG A 154 -7.15 19.02 6.11
CA ARG A 154 -6.33 20.24 5.99
C ARG A 154 -4.97 20.08 6.67
N ASP A 155 -4.92 19.38 7.79
CA ASP A 155 -3.67 19.13 8.51
C ASP A 155 -2.82 18.10 7.76
N LEU A 156 -3.44 17.06 7.19
CA LEU A 156 -2.79 16.14 6.24
C LEU A 156 -2.21 16.91 5.04
N ALA A 157 -3.02 17.76 4.40
CA ALA A 157 -2.58 18.58 3.26
C ALA A 157 -1.41 19.51 3.63
N ARG A 158 -1.45 20.13 4.81
CA ARG A 158 -0.37 20.99 5.32
C ARG A 158 0.90 20.19 5.55
N TYR A 159 0.78 18.98 6.11
CA TYR A 159 1.92 18.09 6.31
C TYR A 159 2.53 17.64 4.99
N ILE A 160 1.73 17.18 4.02
CA ILE A 160 2.21 16.79 2.69
C ILE A 160 3.00 17.94 2.04
N ARG A 161 2.48 19.18 2.11
CA ARG A 161 3.22 20.36 1.62
C ARG A 161 4.55 20.56 2.35
N LYS A 162 4.55 20.46 3.69
CA LYS A 162 5.75 20.59 4.51
C LYS A 162 6.81 19.57 4.09
N VAL A 163 6.43 18.30 3.90
CA VAL A 163 7.35 17.26 3.41
C VAL A 163 7.79 17.57 1.97
N ALA A 164 6.88 17.99 1.09
CA ALA A 164 7.19 18.30 -0.30
C ALA A 164 8.25 19.41 -0.47
N THR A 165 8.21 20.43 0.39
CA THR A 165 9.10 21.60 0.34
C THR A 165 10.33 21.47 1.23
N ASN A 166 10.40 20.44 2.10
CA ASN A 166 11.54 20.19 2.97
C ASN A 166 12.28 18.93 2.51
N THR A 167 13.35 19.15 1.76
CA THR A 167 14.25 18.10 1.25
C THR A 167 14.72 17.12 2.33
N THR A 168 15.13 17.63 3.50
CA THR A 168 15.62 16.79 4.59
C THR A 168 14.51 15.86 5.10
N LEU A 169 13.32 16.40 5.33
CA LEU A 169 12.17 15.63 5.80
C LEU A 169 11.69 14.63 4.75
N TYR A 170 11.66 15.01 3.47
CA TYR A 170 11.32 14.08 2.39
C TYR A 170 12.32 12.92 2.31
N ASN A 171 13.62 13.19 2.45
CA ASN A 171 14.64 12.14 2.40
C ASN A 171 14.58 11.17 3.60
N GLN A 172 14.05 11.59 4.74
CA GLN A 172 13.83 10.68 5.88
C GLN A 172 12.89 9.53 5.49
N TYR A 173 11.88 9.78 4.66
CA TYR A 173 10.97 8.74 4.14
C TYR A 173 11.62 7.73 3.18
N HIS A 174 12.87 7.97 2.78
CA HIS A 174 13.64 7.07 1.92
C HIS A 174 14.85 6.46 2.62
N HIS A 175 15.10 6.82 3.90
CA HIS A 175 16.28 6.36 4.63
C HIS A 175 16.33 4.84 4.81
N TRP A 176 15.16 4.21 4.95
CA TRP A 176 15.02 2.75 5.07
C TRP A 176 15.67 1.98 3.90
N ARG A 177 15.85 2.60 2.72
CA ARG A 177 16.50 1.97 1.56
C ARG A 177 18.00 1.69 1.78
N LEU A 178 18.61 2.30 2.79
CA LEU A 178 19.98 1.98 3.20
C LEU A 178 20.03 0.70 4.05
N MET A 179 18.89 0.27 4.57
CA MET A 179 18.76 -0.76 5.59
C MET A 179 18.00 -1.99 5.10
N GLY A 180 17.40 -1.96 3.91
CA GLY A 180 16.71 -3.10 3.33
C GLY A 180 16.10 -2.80 1.97
N GLU A 181 15.43 -3.81 1.43
CA GLU A 181 14.80 -3.79 0.11
C GLU A 181 13.33 -4.20 0.22
N THR A 182 12.50 -3.63 -0.64
CA THR A 182 11.09 -4.00 -0.77
C THR A 182 10.86 -4.81 -2.02
N PHE A 183 10.11 -5.89 -1.91
CA PHE A 183 9.70 -6.72 -3.03
C PHE A 183 8.20 -6.56 -3.25
N LEU A 184 7.82 -6.27 -4.50
CA LEU A 184 6.44 -6.34 -4.94
C LEU A 184 6.19 -7.73 -5.55
N TYR A 185 5.29 -8.48 -4.95
CA TYR A 185 4.84 -9.74 -5.54
C TYR A 185 3.79 -9.43 -6.59
N LYS A 186 4.22 -9.42 -7.85
CA LYS A 186 3.36 -9.15 -9.00
C LYS A 186 2.33 -10.25 -9.14
N SER A 187 1.18 -9.99 -8.54
CA SER A 187 0.07 -10.90 -8.54
C SER A 187 -0.85 -10.58 -9.72
N VAL A 188 -0.89 -11.46 -10.72
CA VAL A 188 -2.11 -11.62 -11.52
C VAL A 188 -3.10 -12.37 -10.64
N ARG A 189 -3.63 -11.67 -9.62
CA ARG A 189 -4.49 -12.14 -8.53
C ARG A 189 -3.83 -13.21 -7.66
N VAL A 190 -4.01 -13.12 -6.35
CA VAL A 190 -3.43 -14.01 -5.33
C VAL A 190 -4.15 -15.35 -5.44
N TYR A 191 -3.93 -16.05 -6.56
CA TYR A 191 -4.36 -17.41 -6.76
C TYR A 191 -3.12 -18.30 -6.60
N PRO A 192 -3.27 -19.45 -5.93
CA PRO A 192 -2.17 -20.38 -5.64
C PRO A 192 -1.34 -20.80 -6.86
N PHE A 193 -1.88 -20.63 -8.07
CA PHE A 193 -1.32 -21.17 -9.31
C PHE A 193 -1.04 -20.12 -10.38
N SER A 194 -1.29 -18.84 -10.12
CA SER A 194 -1.09 -17.76 -11.11
C SER A 194 0.24 -17.02 -10.98
N SER A 195 1.00 -17.29 -9.91
CA SER A 195 2.34 -16.75 -9.68
C SER A 195 3.28 -17.84 -9.18
N THR A 196 4.56 -17.74 -9.55
CA THR A 196 5.60 -18.67 -9.10
C THR A 196 5.72 -18.64 -7.58
N GLU A 197 5.64 -17.45 -6.98
CA GLU A 197 5.75 -17.24 -5.54
C GLU A 197 4.58 -17.91 -4.81
N GLY A 198 3.35 -17.73 -5.30
CA GLY A 198 2.18 -18.40 -4.72
C GLY A 198 2.24 -19.93 -4.85
N ALA A 199 2.73 -20.44 -5.97
CA ALA A 199 2.92 -21.87 -6.18
C ALA A 199 4.00 -22.44 -5.26
N CYS A 200 5.12 -21.73 -5.07
CA CYS A 200 6.18 -22.11 -4.13
C CYS A 200 5.69 -22.09 -2.69
N ALA A 201 4.93 -21.08 -2.28
CA ALA A 201 4.37 -21.02 -0.92
C ALA A 201 3.44 -22.20 -0.65
N LEU A 202 2.57 -22.55 -1.62
CA LEU A 202 1.73 -23.74 -1.51
C LEU A 202 2.54 -25.03 -1.47
N LEU A 203 3.55 -25.17 -2.34
CA LEU A 203 4.38 -26.37 -2.39
C LEU A 203 5.13 -26.58 -1.08
N ASN A 204 5.76 -25.54 -0.53
CA ASN A 204 6.43 -25.59 0.76
C ASN A 204 5.45 -26.02 1.86
N PHE A 205 4.25 -25.44 1.90
CA PHE A 205 3.23 -25.83 2.85
C PHE A 205 2.86 -27.33 2.72
N LEU A 206 2.64 -27.82 1.49
CA LEU A 206 2.28 -29.22 1.26
C LEU A 206 3.42 -30.19 1.64
N GLU A 207 4.67 -29.83 1.33
CA GLU A 207 5.86 -30.61 1.69
C GLU A 207 6.08 -30.68 3.20
N GLU A 208 5.82 -29.59 3.91
CA GLU A 208 6.02 -29.50 5.35
C GLU A 208 4.89 -30.13 6.16
N ASN A 209 3.65 -30.08 5.65
CA ASN A 209 2.45 -30.40 6.41
C ASN A 209 1.69 -31.61 5.83
N ALA A 210 1.21 -31.52 4.59
CA ALA A 210 0.28 -32.50 4.03
C ALA A 210 0.94 -33.86 3.67
N TRP A 211 2.24 -33.88 3.40
CA TRP A 211 2.96 -35.10 3.01
C TRP A 211 3.65 -35.83 4.17
N LYS A 212 3.64 -35.26 5.39
CA LYS A 212 4.28 -35.85 6.58
C LYS A 212 3.31 -36.48 7.61
N GLY A 213 1.99 -36.35 7.42
CA GLY A 213 0.99 -36.97 8.29
C GLY A 213 -0.37 -36.25 8.23
N ASP A 214 -1.40 -36.90 8.80
CA ASP A 214 -2.85 -36.63 8.70
C ASP A 214 -3.33 -35.29 9.28
N GLN A 215 -2.74 -34.17 8.85
CA GLN A 215 -3.18 -32.83 9.25
C GLN A 215 -4.46 -32.48 8.47
N SER A 216 -5.57 -32.36 9.19
CA SER A 216 -6.83 -31.89 8.62
C SER A 216 -6.64 -30.52 7.98
N LEU A 217 -6.99 -30.39 6.69
CA LEU A 217 -6.94 -29.14 5.94
C LEU A 217 -8.10 -28.20 6.32
N SER A 218 -8.23 -27.83 7.60
CA SER A 218 -9.14 -26.77 8.03
C SER A 218 -8.71 -25.41 7.47
N MET A 219 -9.63 -24.44 7.41
CA MET A 219 -9.27 -23.06 7.06
C MET A 219 -8.84 -22.33 8.34
N GLY A 220 -7.59 -21.87 8.39
CA GLY A 220 -7.03 -21.10 9.49
C GLY A 220 -7.60 -19.71 9.59
N ILE A 221 -8.01 -19.15 8.44
CA ILE A 221 -8.89 -17.98 8.39
C ILE A 221 -10.11 -18.26 7.51
N ASP A 222 -11.29 -17.93 8.02
CA ASP A 222 -12.50 -17.77 7.22
C ASP A 222 -12.54 -16.35 6.66
N PRO A 223 -12.39 -16.14 5.34
CA PRO A 223 -12.45 -14.81 4.77
C PRO A 223 -13.82 -14.15 5.01
N PHE A 224 -14.91 -14.91 5.09
CA PHE A 224 -16.24 -14.35 5.38
C PHE A 224 -16.51 -14.23 6.89
N GLY A 225 -15.58 -14.68 7.72
CA GLY A 225 -15.69 -14.67 9.17
C GLY A 225 -15.32 -13.34 9.80
N SER A 226 -15.32 -13.34 11.14
CA SER A 226 -15.03 -12.15 11.95
C SER A 226 -13.61 -11.62 11.79
N GLU A 227 -12.65 -12.49 11.44
CA GLU A 227 -11.24 -12.14 11.35
C GLU A 227 -10.92 -11.25 10.15
N TRP A 228 -11.51 -11.53 8.98
CA TRP A 228 -11.31 -10.70 7.79
C TRP A 228 -12.52 -9.81 7.51
N LEU A 229 -13.65 -10.35 7.05
CA LEU A 229 -14.82 -9.55 6.70
C LEU A 229 -15.35 -8.76 7.90
N GLY A 230 -15.35 -9.36 9.10
CA GLY A 230 -15.75 -8.67 10.33
C GLY A 230 -14.79 -7.56 10.77
N SER A 231 -13.55 -7.55 10.27
CA SER A 231 -12.60 -6.46 10.49
C SER A 231 -12.78 -5.29 9.51
N CYS A 232 -13.53 -5.51 8.42
CA CYS A 232 -13.76 -4.49 7.40
C CYS A 232 -14.75 -3.44 7.90
N GLY A 233 -14.33 -2.18 7.95
CA GLY A 233 -15.16 -1.10 8.48
C GLY A 233 -14.91 0.26 7.84
N LEU A 234 -15.30 1.30 8.57
CA LEU A 234 -14.96 2.68 8.22
C LEU A 234 -13.45 2.88 8.34
N CYS A 235 -12.90 3.66 7.41
CA CYS A 235 -11.49 4.01 7.43
C CYS A 235 -11.21 5.07 8.50
N GLY A 236 -10.28 4.78 9.40
CA GLY A 236 -9.79 5.72 10.40
C GLY A 236 -10.69 5.89 11.63
N LYS A 237 -10.12 6.49 12.68
CA LYS A 237 -10.80 6.75 13.95
C LYS A 237 -11.36 8.17 14.06
N HIS A 238 -10.85 9.11 13.26
CA HIS A 238 -11.26 10.51 13.33
C HIS A 238 -12.59 10.75 12.59
N ASP A 239 -13.43 11.63 13.12
CA ASP A 239 -14.73 11.99 12.53
C ASP A 239 -14.60 12.45 11.07
N TRP A 240 -13.55 13.21 10.74
CA TRP A 240 -13.31 13.70 9.39
C TRP A 240 -12.97 12.59 8.39
N MET A 241 -12.42 11.46 8.86
CA MET A 241 -12.15 10.29 8.03
C MET A 241 -13.42 9.48 7.81
N THR A 242 -14.22 9.30 8.87
CA THR A 242 -15.49 8.57 8.78
C THR A 242 -16.59 9.36 8.08
N ALA A 243 -16.42 10.66 7.87
CA ALA A 243 -17.32 11.51 7.08
C ALA A 243 -17.45 11.07 5.61
N TYR A 244 -16.47 10.33 5.08
CA TYR A 244 -16.54 9.74 3.74
C TYR A 244 -17.35 8.44 3.69
N ARG A 245 -18.01 8.06 4.77
CA ARG A 245 -18.90 6.89 4.76
C ARG A 245 -20.06 7.08 3.79
N ARG A 246 -20.54 5.98 3.22
CA ARG A 246 -21.82 6.01 2.51
C ARG A 246 -22.94 6.44 3.46
N HIS A 247 -23.69 7.46 3.07
CA HIS A 247 -24.98 7.77 3.68
C HIS A 247 -26.05 6.85 3.05
N PRO A 248 -26.95 6.26 3.87
CA PRO A 248 -28.02 5.38 3.39
C PRO A 248 -28.92 6.06 2.37
#